data_AF-A0A7S2V4R0-F1
#
_entry.id   AF-A0A7S2V4R0-F1
#
_cell.length_a   1.000
_cell.length_b   1.000
_cell.length_c   1.000
_cell.angle_alpha   90.00
_cell.angle_beta   90.00
_cell.angle_gamma   90.00
#
_symmetry.space_group_name_H-M   'P 1'
#
loop_
_entity.id
_entity.type
_entity.pdbx_description
1 polymer ?
#
loop_
_entity_poly.entity_id
_entity_poly.type
_entity_poly.pdbx_seq_one_letter_code
_entity_poly.pdbx_strand_id
1 'polypeptide(L)'
;AVAISSSFWGSSPLKSSADQEQVAKVMSNIPGFGPPDLYFPDYFAGEWKVQREVASVTTPQGEGAVAASLLERAKSEVGKSFSYKARFMEYKGNIINDRVFTEDNFLTASRPKQIYDVRWVPTNPNIFVAEAADGVICEVKVVKRSFETPTPETFGTSEYGR
;
A
#
# COMPACT_ATOMS: atom_id res chain seq x y z
N ALA A 1 -2.43 -6.41 -18.33
CA ALA A 1 -1.77 -5.39 -17.50
C ALA A 1 -1.16 -6.08 -16.29
N VAL A 2 0.12 -5.86 -16.03
CA VAL A 2 0.77 -6.29 -14.78
C VAL A 2 0.82 -5.06 -13.88
N ALA A 3 0.06 -5.07 -12.79
CA ALA A 3 0.15 -4.04 -11.77
C ALA A 3 1.10 -4.52 -10.69
N ILE A 4 2.27 -3.88 -10.59
CA ILE A 4 3.21 -4.11 -9.50
C ILE A 4 2.81 -3.14 -8.38
N SER A 5 1.90 -3.55 -7.50
CA SER A 5 1.69 -2.83 -6.24
C SER A 5 2.66 -3.38 -5.20
N SER A 6 3.54 -2.52 -4.67
CA SER A 6 4.29 -2.85 -3.46
C SER A 6 3.35 -2.74 -2.27
N SER A 7 2.93 -3.90 -1.72
CA SER A 7 2.28 -3.94 -0.40
C SER A 7 3.30 -3.47 0.64
N PHE A 8 2.96 -2.37 1.31
CA PHE A 8 3.84 -1.48 2.04
C PHE A 8 4.36 -2.08 3.35
N TRP A 9 5.57 -2.64 3.35
CA TRP A 9 6.38 -2.87 4.55
C TRP A 9 7.85 -2.59 4.22
N GLY A 10 8.22 -1.31 4.14
CA GLY A 10 9.60 -0.91 3.89
C GLY A 10 9.70 0.47 3.26
N SER A 11 9.93 1.49 4.07
CA SER A 11 10.24 2.84 3.60
C SER A 11 11.61 2.87 2.92
N SER A 12 11.66 3.18 1.62
CA SER A 12 12.88 3.62 0.94
C SER A 12 12.87 5.14 0.80
N PRO A 13 13.97 5.85 1.11
CA PRO A 13 14.02 7.30 0.99
C PRO A 13 14.19 7.72 -0.47
N LEU A 14 13.19 8.42 -1.01
CA LEU A 14 13.35 9.25 -2.21
C LEU A 14 13.80 10.66 -1.80
N LYS A 15 14.81 11.20 -2.49
CA LYS A 15 15.39 12.53 -2.21
C LYS A 15 14.37 13.64 -2.54
N SER A 16 13.71 14.20 -1.53
CA SER A 16 13.11 15.54 -1.60
C SER A 16 13.90 16.52 -0.73
N SER A 17 13.74 17.82 -0.94
CA SER A 17 14.28 18.81 0.00
C SER A 17 13.65 18.61 1.38
N ALA A 18 14.45 18.75 2.44
CA ALA A 18 14.05 18.48 3.82
C ALA A 18 12.84 19.33 4.26
N ASP A 19 12.72 20.55 3.72
CA ASP A 19 11.66 21.51 4.07
C ASP A 19 10.29 21.07 3.55
N GLN A 20 10.21 20.54 2.34
CA GLN A 20 8.96 20.03 1.76
C GLN A 20 8.47 18.78 2.49
N GLU A 21 9.40 17.96 2.99
CA GLU A 21 9.07 16.77 3.77
C GLU A 21 8.49 17.10 5.14
N GLN A 22 9.04 18.11 5.83
CA GLN A 22 8.50 18.57 7.11
C GLN A 22 7.08 19.12 6.95
N VAL A 23 6.82 19.91 5.92
CA VAL A 23 5.48 20.43 5.64
C VAL A 23 4.50 19.30 5.32
N ALA A 24 4.86 18.38 4.40
CA ALA A 24 4.03 17.23 4.06
C ALA A 24 3.71 16.36 5.31
N LYS A 25 4.68 16.20 6.21
CA LYS A 25 4.53 15.46 7.46
C LYS A 25 3.48 16.10 8.38
N VAL A 26 3.52 17.43 8.54
CA VAL A 26 2.53 18.15 9.36
C VAL A 26 1.14 18.04 8.73
N MET A 27 1.05 18.27 7.42
CA MET A 27 -0.22 18.27 6.68
C MET A 27 -0.89 16.89 6.65
N SER A 28 -0.12 15.79 6.65
CA SER A 28 -0.66 14.42 6.69
C SER A 28 -1.48 14.08 7.96
N ASN A 29 -1.35 14.87 9.03
CA ASN A 29 -2.15 14.70 10.23
C ASN A 29 -3.50 15.43 10.17
N ILE A 30 -3.69 16.30 9.17
CA ILE A 30 -4.93 17.05 9.00
C ILE A 30 -5.79 16.29 7.99
N PRO A 31 -6.97 15.77 8.39
CA PRO A 31 -7.87 15.10 7.47
C PRO A 31 -8.18 15.97 6.24
N GLY A 32 -7.97 15.42 5.05
CA GLY A 32 -8.18 16.14 3.79
C GLY A 32 -6.99 16.94 3.25
N PHE A 33 -5.87 17.00 3.98
CA PHE A 33 -4.62 17.57 3.49
C PHE A 33 -3.56 16.48 3.24
N GLY A 34 -2.75 16.68 2.20
CA GLY A 34 -1.77 15.72 1.70
C GLY A 34 -1.89 15.54 0.19
N PRO A 35 -1.12 14.62 -0.42
CA PRO A 35 -1.17 14.40 -1.85
C PRO A 35 -2.57 13.93 -2.30
N PRO A 36 -2.98 14.23 -3.56
CA PRO A 36 -4.17 13.61 -4.16
C PRO A 36 -4.02 12.09 -4.23
N ASP A 37 -5.12 11.36 -4.42
CA ASP A 37 -5.05 9.89 -4.53
C ASP A 37 -4.36 9.43 -5.83
N LEU A 38 -4.06 8.12 -5.91
CA LEU A 38 -3.68 7.45 -7.14
C LEU A 38 -4.91 7.24 -8.03
N TYR A 39 -4.83 7.75 -9.26
CA TYR A 39 -5.84 7.55 -10.28
C TYR A 39 -5.34 6.53 -11.29
N PHE A 40 -6.16 5.54 -11.58
CA PHE A 40 -5.87 4.45 -12.50
C PHE A 40 -6.60 4.68 -13.83
N PRO A 41 -6.08 4.11 -14.93
CA PRO A 41 -6.82 4.05 -16.19
C PRO A 41 -8.19 3.38 -16.04
N ASP A 42 -9.14 3.76 -16.89
CA ASP A 42 -10.51 3.23 -16.90
C ASP A 42 -10.58 1.71 -17.02
N TYR A 43 -9.68 1.09 -17.80
CA TYR A 43 -9.60 -0.36 -17.97
C TYR A 43 -9.22 -1.13 -16.70
N PHE A 44 -8.82 -0.47 -15.61
CA PHE A 44 -8.65 -1.11 -14.30
C PHE A 44 -9.98 -1.32 -13.56
N ALA A 45 -11.06 -0.64 -13.95
CA ALA A 45 -12.32 -0.69 -13.22
C ALA A 45 -12.84 -2.13 -13.04
N GLY A 46 -13.34 -2.43 -11.85
CA GLY A 46 -13.93 -3.72 -11.50
C GLY A 46 -13.10 -4.55 -10.52
N GLU A 47 -13.48 -5.82 -10.39
CA GLU A 47 -12.81 -6.78 -9.50
C GLU A 47 -11.80 -7.62 -10.28
N TRP A 48 -10.63 -7.79 -9.68
CA TRP A 48 -9.51 -8.54 -10.25
C TRP A 48 -9.09 -9.66 -9.31
N LYS A 49 -8.78 -10.82 -9.89
CA LYS A 49 -8.05 -11.87 -9.17
C LYS A 49 -6.55 -11.59 -9.32
N VAL A 50 -5.90 -11.26 -8.21
CA VAL A 50 -4.46 -10.99 -8.15
C VAL A 50 -3.74 -12.23 -7.68
N GLN A 51 -2.61 -12.55 -8.30
CA GLN A 51 -1.65 -13.55 -7.82
C GLN A 51 -0.40 -12.81 -7.33
N ARG A 52 0.01 -13.09 -6.10
CA ARG A 52 1.20 -12.52 -5.47
C ARG A 52 2.18 -13.62 -5.14
N GLU A 53 3.46 -13.34 -5.35
CA GLU A 53 4.58 -14.16 -4.93
C GLU A 53 5.68 -13.24 -4.36
N VAL A 54 6.30 -13.65 -3.26
CA VAL A 54 7.50 -12.96 -2.75
C VAL A 54 8.71 -13.53 -3.48
N ALA A 55 9.25 -12.79 -4.45
CA ALA A 55 10.39 -13.25 -5.24
C ALA A 55 11.71 -13.22 -4.47
N SER A 56 11.94 -12.17 -3.67
CA SER A 56 13.15 -11.99 -2.88
C SER A 56 12.94 -11.01 -1.73
N VAL A 57 13.84 -11.06 -0.74
CA VAL A 57 13.91 -10.11 0.38
C VAL A 57 15.32 -9.54 0.42
N THR A 58 15.42 -8.22 0.42
CA THR A 58 16.69 -7.49 0.52
C THR A 58 16.61 -6.45 1.63
N THR A 59 17.73 -6.22 2.30
CA THR A 59 17.86 -5.19 3.35
C THR A 59 18.94 -4.19 2.94
N PRO A 60 18.61 -3.14 2.16
CA PRO A 60 19.62 -2.22 1.62
C PRO A 60 20.44 -1.49 2.70
N GLN A 61 19.84 -1.25 3.87
CA GLN A 61 20.48 -0.63 5.04
C GLN A 61 21.12 -1.65 5.99
N GLY A 62 21.16 -2.92 5.61
CA GLY A 62 21.66 -4.03 6.42
C GLY A 62 20.60 -4.68 7.32
N GLU A 63 20.80 -5.93 7.70
CA GLU A 63 19.84 -6.71 8.49
C GLU A 63 19.61 -6.12 9.89
N GLY A 64 20.62 -5.47 10.47
CA GLY A 64 20.50 -4.83 11.80
C GLY A 64 19.54 -3.63 11.85
N ALA A 65 19.10 -3.12 10.71
CA ALA A 65 18.10 -2.05 10.62
C ALA A 65 16.65 -2.56 10.71
N VAL A 66 16.43 -3.88 10.71
CA VAL A 66 15.12 -4.52 10.73
C VAL A 66 15.01 -5.42 11.95
N ALA A 67 13.85 -5.44 12.62
CA ALA A 67 13.62 -6.39 13.70
C ALA A 67 13.79 -7.83 13.20
N ALA A 68 14.57 -8.65 13.91
CA ALA A 68 14.91 -10.00 13.48
C ALA A 68 13.67 -10.85 13.16
N SER A 69 12.62 -10.77 13.98
CA SER A 69 11.36 -11.49 13.75
C SER A 69 10.65 -11.09 12.44
N LEU A 70 10.72 -9.82 12.04
CA LEU A 70 10.16 -9.35 10.77
C LEU A 70 10.99 -9.85 9.59
N LEU A 71 12.32 -9.82 9.70
CA LEU A 71 13.21 -10.30 8.65
C LEU A 71 13.06 -11.82 8.45
N GLU A 72 13.05 -12.60 9.53
CA GLU A 72 12.84 -14.06 9.47
C GLU A 72 11.49 -14.41 8.86
N ARG A 73 10.43 -13.68 9.25
CA ARG A 73 9.12 -13.84 8.63
C ARG A 73 9.17 -13.54 7.14
N ALA A 74 9.71 -12.40 6.73
CA ALA A 74 9.79 -12.00 5.33
C ALA A 74 10.57 -13.02 4.50
N LYS A 75 11.73 -13.48 4.99
CA LYS A 75 12.52 -14.54 4.36
C LYS A 75 11.72 -15.85 4.24
N SER A 76 10.92 -16.20 5.24
CA SER A 76 10.05 -17.39 5.19
C SER A 76 8.93 -17.31 4.16
N GLU A 77 8.60 -16.12 3.64
CA GLU A 77 7.57 -15.92 2.62
C GLU A 77 8.12 -16.05 1.19
N VAL A 78 9.45 -16.05 0.99
CA VAL A 78 10.07 -16.16 -0.33
C VAL A 78 9.66 -17.46 -1.05
N GLY A 79 9.27 -17.33 -2.32
CA GLY A 79 8.78 -18.42 -3.18
C GLY A 79 7.36 -18.89 -2.86
N LYS A 80 6.70 -18.35 -1.82
CA LYS A 80 5.30 -18.63 -1.54
C LYS A 80 4.43 -17.70 -2.37
N SER A 81 3.38 -18.27 -2.96
CA SER A 81 2.36 -17.52 -3.68
C SER A 81 0.97 -17.74 -3.10
N PHE A 82 0.12 -16.73 -3.25
CA PHE A 82 -1.31 -16.82 -2.95
C PHE A 82 -2.09 -15.88 -3.88
N SER A 83 -3.41 -16.07 -3.91
CA SER A 83 -4.31 -15.18 -4.66
C SER A 83 -5.26 -14.46 -3.72
N TYR A 84 -5.63 -13.24 -4.11
CA TYR A 84 -6.63 -12.43 -3.43
C TYR A 84 -7.41 -11.60 -4.46
N LYS A 85 -8.53 -11.01 -4.04
CA LYS A 85 -9.28 -10.08 -4.87
C LYS A 85 -8.80 -8.65 -4.63
N ALA A 86 -8.61 -7.90 -5.71
CA ALA A 86 -8.48 -6.45 -5.67
C ALA A 86 -9.70 -5.83 -6.35
N ARG A 87 -10.09 -4.63 -5.94
CA ARG A 87 -11.18 -3.88 -6.59
C ARG A 87 -10.74 -2.47 -6.90
N PHE A 88 -11.09 -2.02 -8.09
CA PHE A 88 -10.94 -0.64 -8.52
C PHE A 88 -12.33 -0.08 -8.81
N MET A 89 -12.63 1.08 -8.24
CA MET A 89 -13.97 1.69 -8.29
C MET A 89 -13.91 3.10 -8.86
N GLU A 90 -15.02 3.53 -9.45
CA GLU A 90 -15.17 4.92 -9.86
C GLU A 90 -15.39 5.82 -8.64
N TYR A 91 -14.71 6.96 -8.62
CA TYR A 91 -14.89 8.01 -7.64
C TYR A 91 -14.62 9.37 -8.30
N LYS A 92 -15.64 10.23 -8.34
CA LYS A 92 -15.57 11.58 -8.93
C LYS A 92 -15.00 11.58 -10.35
N GLY A 93 -15.43 10.63 -11.19
CA GLY A 93 -14.99 10.50 -12.58
C GLY A 93 -13.58 9.92 -12.77
N ASN A 94 -12.94 9.41 -11.72
CA ASN A 94 -11.63 8.74 -11.78
C ASN A 94 -11.74 7.31 -11.28
N ILE A 95 -10.84 6.41 -11.71
CA ILE A 95 -10.73 5.07 -11.13
C ILE A 95 -9.71 5.10 -10.00
N ILE A 96 -10.09 4.57 -8.84
CA ILE A 96 -9.21 4.46 -7.66
C ILE A 96 -9.21 3.02 -7.15
N ASN A 97 -8.17 2.64 -6.41
CA ASN A 97 -8.17 1.35 -5.70
C ASN A 97 -9.12 1.43 -4.49
N ASP A 98 -10.06 0.49 -4.41
CA ASP A 98 -10.84 0.28 -3.20
C ASP A 98 -9.96 -0.44 -2.18
N ARG A 99 -9.26 0.37 -1.39
CA ARG A 99 -8.26 -0.11 -0.42
C ARG A 99 -8.89 -0.96 0.67
N VAL A 100 -10.10 -0.63 1.12
CA VAL A 100 -10.78 -1.44 2.15
C VAL A 100 -11.03 -2.84 1.62
N PHE A 101 -11.66 -2.95 0.45
CA PHE A 101 -11.93 -4.26 -0.15
C PHE A 101 -10.64 -5.02 -0.48
N THR A 102 -9.67 -4.34 -1.08
CA THR A 102 -8.42 -4.96 -1.54
C THR A 102 -7.56 -5.44 -0.37
N GLU A 103 -7.36 -4.61 0.66
CA GLU A 103 -6.55 -4.95 1.82
C GLU A 103 -7.22 -6.00 2.71
N ASP A 104 -8.55 -5.96 2.88
CA ASP A 104 -9.28 -7.00 3.60
C ASP A 104 -9.10 -8.38 2.94
N ASN A 105 -9.25 -8.45 1.61
CA ASN A 105 -9.01 -9.69 0.86
C ASN A 105 -7.55 -10.13 0.91
N PHE A 106 -6.60 -9.19 0.85
CA PHE A 106 -5.17 -9.47 0.98
C PHE A 106 -4.80 -10.01 2.36
N LEU A 107 -5.26 -9.36 3.44
CA LEU A 107 -4.98 -9.75 4.82
C LEU A 107 -5.63 -11.10 5.14
N THR A 108 -6.85 -11.33 4.68
CA THR A 108 -7.54 -12.63 4.82
C THR A 108 -6.76 -13.75 4.11
N ALA A 109 -6.27 -13.50 2.88
CA ALA A 109 -5.51 -14.51 2.13
C ALA A 109 -4.10 -14.75 2.72
N SER A 110 -3.42 -13.70 3.18
CA SER A 110 -2.05 -13.78 3.68
C SER A 110 -1.96 -14.23 5.15
N ARG A 111 -3.00 -13.96 5.95
CA ARG A 111 -3.05 -14.19 7.40
C ARG A 111 -4.43 -14.71 7.81
N PRO A 112 -4.88 -15.88 7.32
CA PRO A 112 -6.26 -16.37 7.48
C PRO A 112 -6.71 -16.63 8.92
N LYS A 113 -5.78 -16.67 9.87
CA LYS A 113 -6.07 -16.86 11.30
C LYS A 113 -6.29 -15.55 12.06
N GLN A 114 -6.12 -14.40 11.42
CA GLN A 114 -6.20 -13.08 12.05
C GLN A 114 -7.33 -12.29 11.40
N ILE A 115 -8.21 -11.74 12.23
CA ILE A 115 -9.29 -10.86 11.81
C ILE A 115 -8.78 -9.43 11.89
N TYR A 116 -9.08 -8.65 10.85
CA TYR A 116 -8.71 -7.24 10.76
C TYR A 116 -9.96 -6.39 10.58
N ASP A 117 -10.06 -5.28 11.30
CA ASP A 117 -10.93 -4.17 10.95
C ASP A 117 -10.15 -3.18 10.07
N VAL A 118 -10.56 -3.04 8.81
CA VAL A 118 -9.87 -2.23 7.81
C VAL A 118 -10.69 -0.99 7.52
N ARG A 119 -10.09 0.19 7.70
CA ARG A 119 -10.75 1.49 7.59
C ARG A 119 -9.98 2.42 6.66
N TRP A 120 -10.67 2.92 5.64
CA TRP A 120 -10.18 3.92 4.71
C TRP A 120 -11.37 4.58 3.98
N VAL A 121 -11.24 5.85 3.60
CA VAL A 121 -12.28 6.59 2.87
C VAL A 121 -11.70 7.37 1.68
N PRO A 122 -12.35 7.37 0.50
CA PRO A 122 -11.86 8.11 -0.68
C PRO A 122 -11.75 9.63 -0.49
N THR A 123 -12.50 10.19 0.46
CA THR A 123 -12.45 11.63 0.79
C THR A 123 -11.19 12.01 1.57
N ASN A 124 -10.52 11.04 2.20
CA ASN A 124 -9.25 11.23 2.88
C ASN A 124 -8.30 10.07 2.53
N PRO A 125 -7.76 10.05 1.30
CA PRO A 125 -7.02 8.91 0.77
C PRO A 125 -5.66 8.69 1.45
N ASN A 126 -5.27 9.59 2.36
CA ASN A 126 -3.94 9.62 2.97
C ASN A 126 -3.89 8.88 4.31
N ILE A 127 -5.01 8.41 4.84
CA ILE A 127 -5.08 7.69 6.12
C ILE A 127 -5.71 6.33 5.87
N PHE A 128 -4.94 5.28 6.14
CA PHE A 128 -5.39 3.90 6.15
C PHE A 128 -5.15 3.30 7.53
N VAL A 129 -6.11 2.56 8.05
CA VAL A 129 -5.99 1.88 9.34
C VAL A 129 -6.39 0.43 9.20
N ALA A 130 -5.55 -0.48 9.69
CA ALA A 130 -5.88 -1.88 9.88
C ALA A 130 -5.64 -2.24 11.35
N GLU A 131 -6.68 -2.73 12.01
CA GLU A 131 -6.65 -3.12 13.42
C GLU A 131 -6.89 -4.61 13.54
N ALA A 132 -5.93 -5.35 14.07
CA ALA A 132 -6.08 -6.78 14.32
C ALA A 132 -6.88 -7.04 15.61
N ALA A 133 -7.57 -8.18 15.66
CA ALA A 133 -8.39 -8.58 16.81
C ALA A 133 -7.63 -8.71 18.15
N ASP A 134 -6.30 -8.82 18.11
CA ASP A 134 -5.43 -8.81 19.29
C ASP A 134 -5.07 -7.39 19.78
N GLY A 135 -5.67 -6.35 19.17
CA GLY A 135 -5.48 -4.95 19.50
C GLY A 135 -4.26 -4.31 18.82
N VAL A 136 -3.56 -5.03 17.95
CA VAL A 136 -2.44 -4.45 17.18
C VAL A 136 -3.01 -3.54 16.09
N ILE A 137 -2.70 -2.24 16.17
CA ILE A 137 -3.11 -1.25 15.19
C ILE A 137 -1.95 -0.91 14.26
N CYS A 138 -2.20 -0.99 12.96
CA CYS A 138 -1.35 -0.42 11.92
C CYS A 138 -2.09 0.77 11.30
N GLU A 139 -1.55 1.96 11.50
CA GLU A 139 -2.01 3.19 10.84
C GLU A 139 -0.93 3.60 9.85
N VAL A 140 -1.32 3.82 8.59
CA VAL A 140 -0.43 4.33 7.55
C VAL A 140 -0.89 5.72 7.16
N LYS A 141 0.02 6.69 7.29
CA LYS A 141 -0.19 8.07 6.83
C LYS A 141 0.66 8.35 5.60
N VAL A 142 0.02 8.44 4.43
CA VAL A 142 0.68 8.77 3.16
C VAL A 142 1.05 10.25 3.16
N VAL A 143 2.34 10.53 2.97
CA VAL A 143 2.87 11.90 2.93
C VAL A 143 3.38 12.31 1.55
N LYS A 144 3.72 11.35 0.68
CA LYS A 144 4.13 11.61 -0.72
C LYS A 144 3.56 10.53 -1.64
N ARG A 145 3.31 10.90 -2.90
CA ARG A 145 2.95 9.98 -3.99
C ARG A 145 3.66 10.36 -5.28
N SER A 146 3.92 9.36 -6.11
CA SER A 146 4.31 9.55 -7.51
C SER A 146 3.58 8.54 -8.39
N PHE A 147 3.26 8.95 -9.60
CA PHE A 147 2.67 8.11 -10.63
C PHE A 147 3.36 8.38 -11.95
N GLU A 148 3.55 7.32 -12.74
CA GLU A 148 4.05 7.40 -14.10
C GLU A 148 2.87 7.51 -15.06
N THR A 149 3.12 8.02 -16.26
CA THR A 149 2.12 7.96 -17.33
C THR A 149 1.85 6.50 -17.66
N PRO A 150 0.60 6.00 -17.53
CA PRO A 150 0.28 4.61 -17.84
C PRO A 150 0.54 4.30 -19.31
N THR A 151 1.08 3.11 -19.57
CA THR A 151 1.05 2.45 -20.88
C THR A 151 0.02 1.31 -20.85
N PRO A 152 -0.36 0.72 -22.00
CA PRO A 152 -1.23 -0.46 -22.00
C PRO A 152 -0.65 -1.66 -21.24
N GLU A 153 0.67 -1.72 -21.08
CA GLU A 153 1.36 -2.86 -20.47
C GLU A 153 1.73 -2.62 -19.01
N THR A 154 2.11 -1.38 -18.69
CA THR A 154 2.72 -0.99 -17.42
C THR A 154 2.07 0.27 -16.86
N PHE A 155 1.91 0.28 -15.54
CA PHE A 155 1.54 1.48 -14.79
C PHE A 155 2.31 1.50 -13.48
N GLY A 156 3.24 2.45 -13.35
CA GLY A 156 4.08 2.63 -12.18
C GLY A 156 3.44 3.61 -11.19
N THR A 157 3.32 3.19 -9.93
CA THR A 157 2.90 4.08 -8.83
C THR A 157 3.78 3.85 -7.61
N SER A 158 3.93 4.88 -6.79
CA SER A 158 4.61 4.79 -5.50
C SER A 158 3.90 5.68 -4.49
N GLU A 159 3.75 5.17 -3.27
CA GLU A 159 3.32 5.93 -2.10
C GLU A 159 4.46 5.91 -1.09
N TYR A 160 4.59 6.96 -0.30
CA TYR A 160 5.49 6.98 0.85
C TYR A 160 4.67 7.40 2.06
N GLY A 161 4.62 6.50 3.05
CA GLY A 161 3.90 6.69 4.30
C GLY A 161 4.76 6.38 5.52
N ARG A 162 4.21 6.69 6.68
CA ARG A 162 4.77 6.42 8.01
C ARG A 162 3.72 5.79 8.92
#